data_AF-A0A482WAD4-F1
#
_entry.id   AF-A0A482WAD4-F1
#
_cell.length_a   1.000
_cell.length_b   1.000
_cell.length_c   1.000
_cell.angle_alpha   90.00
_cell.angle_beta   90.00
_cell.angle_gamma   90.00
#
_symmetry.space_group_name_H-M   'P 1'
#
loop_
_entity.id
_entity.type
_entity.pdbx_description
1 polymer ?
#
loop_
_entity_poly.entity_id
_entity_poly.type
_entity_poly.pdbx_seq_one_letter_code
_entity_poly.pdbx_strand_id
1 'polypeptide(L)'
;FVTVLTVQSIAPASIPLRYRPRLSVVDWTDYNHHEPAGPGTYAFGYDIEDPATNNIQFRNEERHPNGTVTGSYGYVEPDGNVRIVHYVADHNGYRYGWPLEELPV
;
A
#
# COMPACT_ATOMS: atom_id res chain seq x y z
N PHE A 1 19.34 -50.06 36.78
CA PHE A 1 18.33 -49.04 36.47
C PHE A 1 19.02 -47.96 35.66
N VAL A 2 18.66 -47.78 34.38
CA VAL A 2 19.26 -46.77 33.50
C VAL A 2 18.20 -45.72 33.21
N THR A 3 18.41 -44.48 33.65
CA THR A 3 17.48 -43.37 33.41
C THR A 3 17.87 -42.71 32.09
N VAL A 4 16.94 -42.71 31.12
CA VAL A 4 17.11 -41.98 29.86
C VAL A 4 16.71 -40.52 30.11
N LEU A 5 17.63 -39.58 29.90
CA LEU A 5 17.33 -38.15 29.85
C LEU A 5 16.76 -37.82 28.46
N THR A 6 15.53 -37.32 28.42
CA THR A 6 14.89 -36.82 27.20
C THR A 6 15.45 -35.45 26.84
N VAL A 7 15.83 -35.26 25.58
CA VAL A 7 16.13 -33.93 25.02
C VAL A 7 14.81 -33.26 24.68
N GLN A 8 14.52 -32.14 25.31
CA GLN A 8 13.33 -31.35 25.01
C GLN A 8 13.65 -30.43 23.82
N SER A 9 13.00 -30.69 22.68
CA SER A 9 13.09 -29.85 21.49
C SER A 9 12.46 -28.48 21.78
N ILE A 10 13.25 -27.41 21.74
CA ILE A 10 12.77 -26.04 21.85
C ILE A 10 12.38 -25.61 20.44
N ALA A 11 11.08 -25.44 20.19
CA ALA A 11 10.62 -24.84 18.94
C ALA A 11 11.17 -23.40 18.80
N PRO A 12 11.54 -22.94 17.59
CA PRO A 12 11.97 -21.56 17.41
C PRO A 12 10.80 -20.64 17.77
N ALA A 13 11.06 -19.66 18.63
CA ALA A 13 10.09 -18.62 18.94
C ALA A 13 9.70 -17.91 17.63
N SER A 14 8.45 -18.04 17.23
CA SER A 14 7.86 -17.21 16.17
C SER A 14 7.85 -15.78 16.71
N ILE A 15 8.81 -14.97 16.30
CA ILE A 15 8.80 -13.54 16.62
C ILE A 15 7.46 -13.01 16.11
N PRO A 16 6.59 -12.41 16.95
CA PRO A 16 5.37 -11.83 16.43
C PRO A 16 5.77 -10.75 15.44
N LEU A 17 5.32 -10.88 14.18
CA LEU A 17 5.46 -9.82 13.20
C LEU A 17 4.92 -8.56 13.88
N ARG A 18 5.80 -7.57 14.10
CA ARG A 18 5.37 -6.28 14.63
C ARG A 18 4.28 -5.80 13.69
N TYR A 19 3.05 -5.68 14.17
CA TYR A 19 1.95 -5.13 13.39
C TYR A 19 2.33 -3.68 13.04
N ARG A 20 2.87 -3.47 11.84
CA ARG A 20 3.08 -2.15 11.28
C ARG A 20 1.78 -1.78 10.56
N PRO A 21 1.18 -0.62 10.88
CA PRO A 21 0.02 -0.15 10.13
C PRO A 21 0.43 -0.02 8.66
N ARG A 22 -0.38 -0.60 7.78
CA ARG A 22 -0.18 -0.54 6.34
C ARG A 22 -0.28 0.92 5.89
N LEU A 23 0.67 1.37 5.07
CA LEU A 23 0.65 2.75 4.57
C LEU A 23 -0.54 2.99 3.64
N SER A 24 -0.94 1.98 2.88
CA SER A 24 -2.07 2.05 1.99
C SER A 24 -3.39 1.77 2.71
N VAL A 25 -4.46 2.39 2.18
CA VAL A 25 -5.84 2.22 2.66
C VAL A 25 -6.54 1.01 2.00
N VAL A 26 -5.88 0.36 1.03
CA VAL A 26 -6.47 -0.75 0.27
C VAL A 26 -6.33 -2.08 1.03
N ASP A 27 -7.32 -2.97 0.87
CA ASP A 27 -7.36 -4.25 1.59
C ASP A 27 -6.36 -5.28 1.01
N TRP A 28 -6.05 -5.20 -0.30
CA TRP A 28 -5.16 -6.13 -1.02
C TRP A 28 -3.77 -5.54 -1.29
N THR A 29 -2.71 -6.33 -1.08
CA THR A 29 -1.29 -5.96 -1.30
C THR A 29 -0.96 -5.63 -2.75
N ASP A 30 -1.68 -6.22 -3.69
CA ASP A 30 -1.60 -5.91 -5.12
C ASP A 30 -2.99 -6.19 -5.72
N TYR A 31 -3.46 -5.32 -6.60
CA TYR A 31 -4.64 -5.56 -7.40
C TYR A 31 -4.54 -4.82 -8.73
N ASN A 32 -5.18 -5.41 -9.74
CA ASN A 32 -5.32 -4.81 -11.05
C ASN A 32 -6.69 -5.18 -11.63
N HIS A 33 -7.57 -4.18 -11.75
CA HIS A 33 -8.90 -4.32 -12.29
C HIS A 33 -9.01 -3.55 -13.59
N HIS A 34 -9.37 -4.27 -14.64
CA HIS A 34 -9.73 -3.70 -15.92
C HIS A 34 -11.25 -3.48 -15.97
N GLU A 35 -11.64 -2.28 -16.41
CA GLU A 35 -13.04 -1.89 -16.64
C GLU A 35 -14.00 -2.08 -15.44
N PRO A 36 -13.60 -1.79 -14.17
CA PRO A 36 -14.45 -2.01 -12.99
C PRO A 36 -15.75 -1.20 -13.01
N ALA A 37 -15.78 -0.08 -13.73
CA ALA A 37 -16.95 0.78 -13.93
C ALA A 37 -17.30 0.96 -15.43
N GLY A 38 -16.92 -0.02 -16.27
CA GLY A 38 -17.20 -0.03 -17.70
C GLY A 38 -16.01 0.36 -18.61
N PRO A 39 -16.24 0.47 -19.93
CA PRO A 39 -15.17 0.63 -20.90
C PRO A 39 -14.24 1.80 -20.61
N GLY A 40 -12.93 1.54 -20.65
CA GLY A 40 -11.90 2.55 -20.41
C GLY A 40 -11.64 2.90 -18.94
N THR A 41 -12.34 2.30 -17.99
CA THR A 41 -12.03 2.46 -16.55
C THR A 41 -10.95 1.48 -16.11
N TYR A 42 -10.24 1.81 -15.02
CA TYR A 42 -9.30 0.89 -14.39
C TYR A 42 -9.17 1.22 -12.91
N ALA A 43 -8.74 0.23 -12.12
CA ALA A 43 -8.28 0.46 -10.76
C ALA A 43 -7.08 -0.45 -10.49
N PHE A 44 -6.00 0.09 -9.95
CA PHE A 44 -4.85 -0.71 -9.54
C PHE A 44 -4.22 -0.17 -8.28
N GLY A 45 -3.51 -1.02 -7.58
CA GLY A 45 -2.69 -0.59 -6.46
C GLY A 45 -1.77 -1.69 -5.99
N TYR A 46 -0.71 -1.28 -5.31
CA TYR A 46 0.31 -2.18 -4.80
C TYR A 46 0.97 -1.60 -3.55
N ASP A 47 1.53 -2.51 -2.76
CA ASP A 47 2.37 -2.22 -1.62
C ASP A 47 3.71 -2.94 -1.78
N ILE A 48 4.79 -2.23 -1.46
CA ILE A 48 6.13 -2.76 -1.42
C ILE A 48 6.62 -2.59 0.01
N GLU A 49 7.01 -3.69 0.63
CA GLU A 49 7.75 -3.72 1.89
C GLU A 49 8.96 -4.64 1.69
N ASP A 50 10.14 -4.04 1.52
CA ASP A 50 11.40 -4.74 1.40
C ASP A 50 12.28 -4.44 2.63
N PRO A 51 12.38 -5.40 3.58
CA PRO A 51 13.22 -5.24 4.77
C PRO A 51 14.72 -5.14 4.47
N ALA A 52 15.19 -5.66 3.34
CA ALA A 52 16.62 -5.66 3.01
C ALA A 52 17.11 -4.27 2.59
N THR A 53 16.27 -3.53 1.86
CA THR A 53 16.56 -2.15 1.42
C THR A 53 15.88 -1.09 2.27
N ASN A 54 15.03 -1.51 3.23
CA ASN A 54 14.13 -0.66 4.00
C ASN A 54 13.22 0.20 3.10
N ASN A 55 12.88 -0.31 1.90
CA ASN A 55 11.95 0.33 0.99
C ASN A 55 10.51 -0.02 1.39
N ILE A 56 9.76 1.00 1.80
CA ILE A 56 8.35 0.86 2.13
C ILE A 56 7.61 1.93 1.32
N GLN A 57 6.80 1.49 0.36
CA GLN A 57 6.06 2.38 -0.53
C GLN A 57 4.74 1.74 -0.96
N PHE A 58 3.78 2.56 -1.37
CA PHE A 58 2.52 2.11 -1.92
C PHE A 58 2.01 3.03 -3.01
N ARG A 59 1.07 2.53 -3.80
CA ARG A 59 0.27 3.32 -4.73
C ARG A 59 -1.12 2.71 -4.86
N ASN A 60 -2.13 3.56 -5.00
CA ASN A 60 -3.45 3.21 -5.53
C ASN A 60 -3.87 4.26 -6.56
N GLU A 61 -4.60 3.83 -7.58
CA GLU A 61 -5.10 4.69 -8.62
C GLU A 61 -6.36 4.10 -9.26
N GLU A 62 -7.32 4.97 -9.55
CA GLU A 62 -8.56 4.65 -10.23
C GLU A 62 -8.81 5.66 -11.35
N ARG A 63 -9.23 5.17 -12.53
CA ARG A 63 -9.73 5.99 -13.62
C ARG A 63 -11.24 5.83 -13.75
N HIS A 64 -11.93 6.95 -13.62
CA HIS A 64 -13.38 7.08 -13.70
C HIS A 64 -13.88 7.10 -15.15
N PRO A 65 -15.18 6.80 -15.40
CA PRO A 65 -15.77 6.82 -16.73
C PRO A 65 -15.64 8.17 -17.46
N ASN A 66 -15.61 9.29 -16.71
CA ASN A 66 -15.44 10.63 -17.26
C ASN A 66 -13.97 10.95 -17.65
N GLY A 67 -13.05 10.00 -17.46
CA GLY A 67 -11.63 10.14 -17.75
C GLY A 67 -10.80 10.75 -16.63
N THR A 68 -11.42 11.15 -15.51
CA THR A 68 -10.72 11.62 -14.31
C THR A 68 -9.96 10.46 -13.69
N VAL A 69 -8.74 10.71 -13.26
CA VAL A 69 -7.90 9.76 -12.52
C VAL A 69 -7.73 10.30 -11.10
N THR A 70 -8.02 9.48 -10.11
CA THR A 70 -7.78 9.78 -8.70
C THR A 70 -6.89 8.73 -8.10
N GLY A 71 -6.01 9.11 -7.18
CA GLY A 71 -5.15 8.14 -6.54
C GLY A 71 -4.36 8.71 -5.39
N SER A 72 -3.56 7.84 -4.80
CA SER A 72 -2.57 8.22 -3.80
C SER A 72 -1.33 7.36 -3.91
N TYR A 73 -0.19 7.94 -3.61
CA TYR A 73 1.04 7.20 -3.41
C TYR A 73 1.73 7.68 -2.14
N GLY A 74 2.56 6.82 -1.57
CA GLY A 74 3.36 7.21 -0.43
C GLY A 74 4.55 6.30 -0.21
N TYR A 75 5.49 6.80 0.59
CA TYR A 75 6.73 6.10 0.93
C TYR A 75 7.27 6.56 2.28
N VAL A 76 8.09 5.71 2.88
CA VAL A 76 8.85 6.02 4.10
C VAL A 76 10.22 6.55 3.72
N GLU A 77 10.56 7.73 4.21
CA GLU A 77 11.88 8.33 4.07
C GLU A 77 12.91 7.63 4.97
N PRO A 78 14.22 7.76 4.68
CA PRO A 78 15.27 7.12 5.49
C PRO A 78 15.27 7.53 6.97
N ASP A 79 14.73 8.71 7.29
CA ASP A 79 14.58 9.22 8.66
C ASP A 79 13.30 8.71 9.37
N GLY A 80 12.48 7.91 8.68
CA GLY A 80 11.23 7.35 9.18
C GLY A 80 10.01 8.24 8.93
N ASN A 81 10.16 9.41 8.30
CA ASN A 81 9.02 10.25 7.93
C ASN A 81 8.20 9.58 6.82
N VAL A 82 6.88 9.75 6.89
CA VAL A 82 5.96 9.21 5.87
C VAL A 82 5.50 10.35 4.98
N ARG A 83 5.70 10.20 3.67
CA ARG A 83 5.11 11.09 2.68
C ARG A 83 3.96 10.40 1.98
N ILE A 84 2.82 11.06 1.96
CA ILE A 84 1.63 10.62 1.23
C ILE A 84 1.17 11.78 0.36
N VAL A 85 0.91 11.48 -0.91
CA VAL A 85 0.38 12.43 -1.87
C VAL A 85 -0.92 11.85 -2.41
N HIS A 86 -1.99 12.62 -2.27
CA HIS A 86 -3.27 12.36 -2.92
C HIS A 86 -3.39 13.27 -4.13
N TYR A 87 -3.91 12.74 -5.23
CA TYR A 87 -3.98 13.48 -6.49
C TYR A 87 -5.25 13.21 -7.29
N VAL A 88 -5.55 14.18 -8.14
CA VAL A 88 -6.55 14.14 -9.20
C VAL A 88 -5.91 14.59 -10.51
N ALA A 89 -6.24 13.90 -11.61
CA ALA A 89 -5.85 14.28 -12.95
C ALA A 89 -7.06 14.20 -13.89
N ASP A 90 -7.41 15.34 -14.49
CA ASP A 90 -8.57 15.50 -15.37
C ASP A 90 -8.32 16.59 -16.41
N HIS A 91 -9.37 17.19 -16.96
CA HIS A 91 -9.25 18.25 -17.96
C HIS A 91 -8.58 19.52 -17.44
N ASN A 92 -8.55 19.73 -16.11
CA ASN A 92 -7.88 20.86 -15.46
C ASN A 92 -6.41 20.53 -15.13
N GLY A 93 -5.87 19.41 -15.62
CA GLY A 93 -4.49 18.98 -15.42
C GLY A 93 -4.29 18.13 -14.17
N TYR A 94 -3.04 18.00 -13.72
CA TYR A 94 -2.67 17.27 -12.51
C TYR A 94 -2.66 18.19 -11.30
N ARG A 95 -3.33 17.79 -10.22
CA ARG A 95 -3.40 18.51 -8.95
C ARG A 95 -3.24 17.53 -7.81
N TYR A 96 -2.57 17.96 -6.74
CA TYR A 96 -2.34 17.14 -5.56
C TYR A 96 -2.63 17.95 -4.30
N GLY A 97 -3.11 17.28 -3.26
CA GLY A 97 -3.52 17.92 -2.02
C GLY A 97 -4.41 17.03 -1.18
N TRP A 98 -4.54 17.40 0.10
CA TRP A 98 -5.48 16.78 1.02
C TRP A 98 -6.25 17.89 1.76
N PRO A 99 -7.58 17.79 1.88
CA PRO A 99 -8.45 16.75 1.32
C PRO A 99 -8.66 16.91 -0.21
N LEU A 100 -8.96 15.81 -0.90
CA LEU A 100 -9.20 15.84 -2.36
C LEU A 100 -10.42 16.67 -2.74
N GLU A 101 -11.39 16.82 -1.83
CA GLU A 101 -12.62 17.59 -2.08
C GLU A 101 -12.38 19.10 -2.29
N GLU A 102 -11.23 19.62 -1.85
CA GLU A 102 -10.86 21.02 -2.04
C GLU A 102 -10.22 21.29 -3.41
N LEU A 103 -9.92 20.25 -4.19
CA LEU A 103 -9.36 20.41 -5.54
C LEU A 103 -10.50 20.65 -6.54
N PRO A 104 -10.45 21.72 -7.34
CA PRO A 104 -11.48 21.97 -8.36
C PRO A 104 -11.47 20.81 -9.37
N VAL A 105 -12.65 20.27 -9.70
CA VAL A 105 -12.84 19.23 -10.73
C VAL A 105 -13.14 19.84 -12.09
#